data_AF-A0A9P3UVT5-F1
#
_entry.id   AF-A0A9P3UVT5-F1
#
_cell.length_a   1.000
_cell.length_b   1.000
_cell.length_c   1.000
_cell.angle_alpha   90.00
_cell.angle_beta   90.00
_cell.angle_gamma   90.00
#
_symmetry.space_group_name_H-M   'P 1'
#
loop_
_entity.id
_entity.type
_entity.pdbx_description
1 polymer ?
#
loop_
_entity_poly.entity_id
_entity_poly.type
_entity_poly.pdbx_seq_one_letter_code
_entity_poly.pdbx_strand_id
1 'polypeptide(L)'
;MERSPRAVAAHDRDAWVQVFTADGRVEDPVGSSPHLGHDQIYRFYDTFIGPREIKFHRDLDIVNGRSVLRDLELEVAMGTAVTMYIPAILRYDLREAHGQWQVERLRAYWELPAMMLQFLKTGPRALTPGVALAKGLLGNQGPRGTFGFMTGFRRAGARHKNLVENFLRAVGGGDTDAVLRALSPSAPITLGEHDPLDVTELIEQIRGTRWTKIIGAGSTVAASVTSDHGRGILFAEVPWRGHRINAIRYFPA
;
A
#
# COMPACT_ATOMS: atom_id res chain seq x y z
N MET A 1 -15.39 2.89 -7.72
CA MET A 1 -13.98 2.42 -7.60
C MET A 1 -13.42 1.68 -8.81
N GLU A 2 -14.23 1.15 -9.72
CA GLU A 2 -13.70 0.47 -10.92
C GLU A 2 -13.14 1.43 -11.98
N ARG A 3 -13.49 2.72 -11.90
CA ARG A 3 -13.05 3.76 -12.84
C ARG A 3 -11.52 3.89 -12.93
N SER A 4 -10.80 3.83 -11.81
CA SER A 4 -9.32 3.94 -11.81
C SER A 4 -8.66 2.75 -12.52
N PRO A 5 -8.89 1.47 -12.15
CA PRO A 5 -8.32 0.33 -12.89
C PRO A 5 -8.75 0.28 -14.36
N ARG A 6 -9.98 0.69 -14.70
CA ARG A 6 -10.43 0.76 -16.10
C ARG A 6 -9.70 1.83 -16.90
N ALA A 7 -9.50 3.02 -16.33
CA ALA A 7 -8.74 4.08 -16.98
C ALA A 7 -7.27 3.71 -17.16
N VAL A 8 -6.65 3.04 -16.18
CA VAL A 8 -5.30 2.46 -16.31
C VAL A 8 -5.25 1.46 -17.47
N ALA A 9 -6.19 0.50 -17.50
CA ALA A 9 -6.23 -0.52 -18.55
C ALA A 9 -6.48 0.07 -19.96
N ALA A 10 -7.23 1.17 -20.04
CA ALA A 10 -7.50 1.89 -21.29
C ALA A 10 -6.40 2.90 -21.66
N HIS A 11 -5.37 3.06 -20.84
CA HIS A 11 -4.36 4.12 -20.95
C HIS A 11 -4.96 5.55 -21.06
N ASP A 12 -6.12 5.77 -20.46
CA ASP A 12 -6.82 7.05 -20.46
C ASP A 12 -6.29 7.95 -19.33
N ARG A 13 -5.30 8.77 -19.67
CA ARG A 13 -4.61 9.70 -18.78
C ARG A 13 -5.57 10.66 -18.08
N ASP A 14 -6.44 11.32 -18.84
CA ASP A 14 -7.32 12.35 -18.30
C ASP A 14 -8.43 11.71 -17.47
N ALA A 15 -9.03 10.61 -17.94
CA ALA A 15 -10.03 9.91 -17.14
C ALA A 15 -9.43 9.40 -15.82
N TRP A 16 -8.18 8.94 -15.81
CA TRP A 16 -7.54 8.48 -14.57
C TRP A 16 -7.31 9.63 -13.58
N VAL A 17 -6.81 10.79 -14.02
CA VAL A 17 -6.61 11.95 -13.13
C VAL A 17 -7.92 12.50 -12.62
N GLN A 18 -8.97 12.53 -13.44
CA GLN A 18 -10.30 13.02 -13.04
C GLN A 18 -11.04 12.10 -12.04
N VAL A 19 -10.51 10.91 -11.74
CA VAL A 19 -10.97 10.11 -10.60
C VAL A 19 -10.63 10.79 -9.27
N PHE A 20 -9.57 11.59 -9.22
CA PHE A 20 -9.11 12.26 -8.00
C PHE A 20 -9.79 13.61 -7.81
N THR A 21 -9.98 14.01 -6.55
CA THR A 21 -10.34 15.40 -6.23
C THR A 21 -9.24 16.35 -6.72
N ALA A 22 -9.55 17.63 -6.91
CA ALA A 22 -8.58 18.62 -7.40
C ALA A 22 -7.34 18.75 -6.50
N ASP A 23 -7.52 18.55 -5.20
CA ASP A 23 -6.51 18.50 -4.14
C ASP A 23 -6.04 17.06 -3.81
N GLY A 24 -6.35 16.11 -4.69
CA GLY A 24 -6.11 14.69 -4.45
C GLY A 24 -4.64 14.37 -4.21
N ARG A 25 -4.40 13.28 -3.49
CA ARG A 25 -3.06 12.84 -3.09
C ARG A 25 -2.79 11.41 -3.51
N VAL A 26 -1.67 11.19 -4.19
CA VAL A 26 -1.15 9.85 -4.51
C VAL A 26 0.15 9.62 -3.75
N GLU A 27 0.24 8.52 -3.00
CA GLU A 27 1.44 8.10 -2.30
C GLU A 27 1.79 6.66 -2.69
N ASP A 28 2.75 6.52 -3.60
CA ASP A 28 3.04 5.27 -4.28
C ASP A 28 4.57 5.10 -4.51
N PRO A 29 5.25 4.25 -3.71
CA PRO A 29 4.73 3.54 -2.54
C PRO A 29 4.57 4.46 -1.32
N VAL A 30 3.80 4.03 -0.33
CA VAL A 30 3.75 4.67 1.00
C VAL A 30 5.16 4.83 1.58
N GLY A 31 5.46 6.03 2.10
CA GLY A 31 6.79 6.44 2.55
C GLY A 31 7.59 7.24 1.51
N SER A 32 7.16 7.25 0.24
CA SER A 32 7.65 8.20 -0.76
C SER A 32 7.04 9.58 -0.57
N SER A 33 7.63 10.60 -1.22
CA SER A 33 6.99 11.92 -1.27
C SER A 33 5.70 11.85 -2.08
N PRO A 34 4.56 12.33 -1.54
CA PRO A 34 3.28 12.24 -2.22
C PRO A 34 3.18 13.22 -3.40
N HIS A 35 2.45 12.82 -4.44
CA HIS A 35 1.99 13.71 -5.52
C HIS A 35 0.70 14.40 -5.07
N LEU A 36 0.72 15.73 -5.06
CA LEU A 36 -0.39 16.56 -4.58
C LEU A 36 -1.02 17.35 -5.73
N GLY A 37 -2.34 17.20 -5.87
CA GLY A 37 -3.14 17.84 -6.90
C GLY A 37 -2.92 17.28 -8.31
N HIS A 38 -3.83 17.65 -9.21
CA HIS A 38 -3.87 17.08 -10.58
C HIS A 38 -2.56 17.24 -11.34
N ASP A 39 -1.87 18.37 -11.26
CA ASP A 39 -0.60 18.58 -11.98
C ASP A 39 0.51 17.60 -11.60
N GLN A 40 0.59 17.22 -10.32
CA GLN A 40 1.58 16.24 -9.87
C GLN A 40 1.11 14.81 -10.16
N ILE A 41 -0.20 14.56 -10.06
CA ILE A 41 -0.82 13.28 -10.40
C ILE A 41 -0.67 12.97 -11.91
N TYR A 42 -0.76 13.98 -12.77
CA TYR A 42 -0.46 13.86 -14.19
C TYR A 42 0.98 13.43 -14.44
N ARG A 43 1.95 14.08 -13.78
CA ARG A 43 3.36 13.67 -13.86
C ARG A 43 3.57 12.25 -13.34
N PHE A 44 2.90 11.89 -12.24
CA PHE A 44 2.92 10.52 -11.72
C PHE A 44 2.43 9.52 -12.76
N TYR A 45 1.28 9.79 -13.39
CA TYR A 45 0.75 8.95 -14.46
C TYR A 45 1.78 8.81 -15.59
N ASP A 46 2.31 9.93 -16.09
CA ASP A 46 3.26 9.94 -17.21
C ASP A 46 4.57 9.20 -16.88
N THR A 47 4.98 9.16 -15.61
CA THR A 47 6.18 8.44 -15.17
C THR A 47 5.94 6.96 -14.96
N PHE A 48 4.88 6.59 -14.23
CA PHE A 48 4.75 5.25 -13.63
C PHE A 48 3.67 4.41 -14.31
N ILE A 49 2.60 5.02 -14.82
CA ILE A 49 1.45 4.31 -15.39
C ILE A 49 1.50 4.33 -16.92
N GLY A 50 1.43 5.52 -17.53
CA GLY A 50 1.25 5.70 -18.97
C GLY A 50 2.17 4.85 -19.85
N PRO A 51 3.48 4.74 -19.55
CA PRO A 51 4.41 3.93 -20.35
C PRO A 51 4.32 2.40 -20.18
N ARG A 52 3.43 1.88 -19.32
CA ARG A 52 3.44 0.47 -18.89
C ARG A 52 2.08 -0.16 -18.97
N GLU A 53 2.04 -1.41 -19.43
CA GLU A 53 0.86 -2.26 -19.25
C GLU A 53 0.83 -2.77 -17.81
N ILE A 54 -0.28 -2.53 -17.11
CA ILE A 54 -0.48 -2.91 -15.72
C ILE A 54 -1.74 -3.75 -15.62
N LYS A 55 -1.59 -5.01 -15.19
CA LYS A 55 -2.72 -5.89 -14.86
C LYS A 55 -2.84 -6.03 -13.35
N PHE A 56 -4.09 -6.02 -12.88
CA PHE A 56 -4.42 -6.12 -11.47
C PHE A 56 -4.95 -7.53 -11.19
N HIS A 57 -4.14 -8.37 -10.54
CA HIS A 57 -4.55 -9.68 -10.05
C HIS A 57 -5.16 -9.50 -8.65
N ARG A 58 -6.47 -9.21 -8.62
CA ARG A 58 -7.20 -8.89 -7.38
C ARG A 58 -7.50 -10.16 -6.60
N ASP A 59 -7.35 -10.07 -5.28
CA ASP A 59 -7.62 -11.18 -4.36
C ASP A 59 -8.73 -10.82 -3.34
N LEU A 60 -8.74 -9.59 -2.83
CA LEU A 60 -9.76 -9.12 -1.88
C LEU A 60 -10.03 -7.62 -2.05
N ASP A 61 -11.30 -7.22 -2.07
CA ASP A 61 -11.74 -5.82 -1.98
C ASP A 61 -12.57 -5.65 -0.69
N ILE A 62 -12.25 -4.64 0.12
CA ILE A 62 -12.97 -4.29 1.35
C ILE A 62 -13.49 -2.86 1.22
N VAL A 63 -14.77 -2.64 1.50
CA VAL A 63 -15.37 -1.30 1.59
C VAL A 63 -15.72 -1.02 3.04
N ASN A 64 -15.09 -0.01 3.64
CA ASN A 64 -15.36 0.41 5.00
C ASN A 64 -15.62 1.92 5.02
N GLY A 65 -16.91 2.29 5.12
CA GLY A 65 -17.35 3.68 5.06
C GLY A 65 -16.88 4.37 3.77
N ARG A 66 -15.95 5.32 3.91
CA ARG A 66 -15.38 6.10 2.80
C ARG A 66 -14.05 5.55 2.28
N SER A 67 -13.58 4.43 2.80
CA SER A 67 -12.34 3.81 2.36
C SER A 67 -12.62 2.52 1.59
N VAL A 68 -11.85 2.30 0.54
CA VAL A 68 -11.81 1.02 -0.18
C VAL A 68 -10.39 0.51 -0.18
N LEU A 69 -10.23 -0.72 0.28
CA LEU A 69 -8.95 -1.40 0.36
C LEU A 69 -8.96 -2.56 -0.62
N ARG A 70 -7.83 -2.78 -1.28
CA ARG A 70 -7.66 -3.85 -2.25
C ARG A 70 -6.37 -4.59 -1.97
N ASP A 71 -6.49 -5.88 -1.74
CA ASP A 71 -5.37 -6.80 -1.74
C ASP A 71 -5.19 -7.38 -3.15
N LEU A 72 -4.01 -7.19 -3.73
CA LEU A 72 -3.75 -7.61 -5.11
C LEU A 72 -2.26 -7.85 -5.41
N GLU A 73 -1.98 -8.41 -6.57
CA GLU A 73 -0.67 -8.42 -7.19
C GLU A 73 -0.71 -7.60 -8.48
N LEU A 74 0.25 -6.68 -8.65
CA LEU A 74 0.41 -5.91 -9.87
C LEU A 74 1.36 -6.65 -10.80
N GLU A 75 0.86 -7.07 -11.96
CA GLU A 75 1.70 -7.50 -13.08
C GLU A 75 2.01 -6.28 -13.94
N VAL A 76 3.28 -5.89 -13.98
CA VAL A 76 3.74 -4.67 -14.66
C VAL A 76 4.74 -5.05 -15.75
N ALA A 77 4.37 -4.80 -17.01
CA ALA A 77 5.28 -4.93 -18.13
C ALA A 77 6.22 -3.72 -18.16
N MET A 78 7.52 -3.96 -17.97
CA MET A 78 8.58 -2.93 -18.04
C MET A 78 9.14 -2.79 -19.47
N GLY A 79 8.64 -3.58 -20.41
CA GLY A 79 9.06 -3.70 -21.80
C GLY A 79 8.80 -5.14 -22.29
N THR A 80 9.25 -5.48 -23.49
CA THR A 80 9.01 -6.82 -24.09
C THR A 80 9.71 -7.97 -23.36
N ALA A 81 10.73 -7.67 -22.56
CA ALA A 81 11.62 -8.68 -21.98
C ALA A 81 11.55 -8.78 -20.45
N VAL A 82 10.83 -7.90 -19.78
CA VAL A 82 10.78 -7.82 -18.32
C VAL A 82 9.34 -7.57 -17.85
N THR A 83 8.79 -8.54 -17.12
CA THR A 83 7.52 -8.42 -16.41
C THR A 83 7.78 -8.55 -14.92
N MET A 84 7.23 -7.63 -14.13
CA MET A 84 7.34 -7.62 -12.68
C MET A 84 6.01 -8.05 -12.06
N TYR A 85 6.08 -8.72 -10.92
CA TYR A 85 4.93 -9.12 -10.13
C TYR A 85 5.12 -8.54 -8.74
N ILE A 86 4.30 -7.55 -8.39
CA ILE A 86 4.45 -6.74 -7.18
C ILE A 86 3.24 -6.97 -6.28
N PRO A 87 3.40 -7.72 -5.18
CA PRO A 87 2.39 -7.80 -4.14
C PRO A 87 2.10 -6.40 -3.57
N ALA A 88 0.84 -6.00 -3.57
CA ALA A 88 0.42 -4.67 -3.14
C ALA A 88 -0.88 -4.73 -2.33
N ILE A 89 -1.02 -3.79 -1.39
CA ILE A 89 -2.30 -3.40 -0.83
C ILE A 89 -2.55 -1.96 -1.26
N LEU A 90 -3.66 -1.70 -1.96
CA LEU A 90 -4.06 -0.36 -2.34
C LEU A 90 -5.17 0.12 -1.44
N ARG A 91 -5.04 1.33 -0.92
CA ARG A 91 -6.10 2.00 -0.17
C ARG A 91 -6.48 3.29 -0.86
N TYR A 92 -7.78 3.45 -1.05
CA TYR A 92 -8.40 4.64 -1.60
C TYR A 92 -9.31 5.23 -0.53
N ASP A 93 -9.12 6.49 -0.19
CA ASP A 93 -10.06 7.25 0.62
C ASP A 93 -10.87 8.17 -0.29
N LEU A 94 -12.19 8.12 -0.11
CA LEU A 94 -13.16 8.80 -0.93
C LEU A 94 -13.74 10.02 -0.23
N ARG A 95 -14.00 11.04 -1.04
CA ARG A 95 -14.77 12.21 -0.62
C ARG A 95 -15.72 12.59 -1.74
N GLU A 96 -16.87 13.12 -1.35
CA GLU A 96 -17.78 13.72 -2.31
C GLU A 96 -17.27 15.10 -2.71
N ALA A 97 -17.16 15.33 -4.01
CA ALA A 97 -16.77 16.60 -4.60
C ALA A 97 -17.61 16.83 -5.85
N HIS A 98 -18.21 18.02 -5.96
CA HIS A 98 -19.10 18.38 -7.08
C HIS A 98 -20.21 17.35 -7.35
N GLY A 99 -20.80 16.79 -6.28
CA GLY A 99 -21.88 15.80 -6.39
C GLY A 99 -21.44 14.42 -6.90
N GLN A 100 -20.13 14.14 -6.90
CA GLN A 100 -19.59 12.85 -7.30
C GLN A 100 -18.58 12.33 -6.27
N TRP A 101 -18.56 11.01 -6.08
CA TRP A 101 -17.51 10.36 -5.29
C TRP A 101 -16.20 10.36 -6.07
N GLN A 102 -15.20 11.03 -5.51
CA GLN A 102 -13.84 11.12 -6.03
C GLN A 102 -12.84 10.61 -5.00
N VAL A 103 -11.66 10.22 -5.48
CA VAL A 103 -10.54 9.78 -4.62
C VAL A 103 -9.83 11.01 -4.07
N GLU A 104 -9.93 11.20 -2.76
CA GLU A 104 -9.13 12.22 -2.06
C GLU A 104 -7.69 11.72 -1.90
N ARG A 105 -7.52 10.42 -1.61
CA ARG A 105 -6.20 9.86 -1.33
C ARG A 105 -6.05 8.43 -1.84
N LEU A 106 -4.96 8.18 -2.55
CA LEU A 106 -4.47 6.84 -2.88
C LEU A 106 -3.18 6.58 -2.12
N ARG A 107 -3.14 5.45 -1.42
CA ARG A 107 -1.95 4.92 -0.75
C ARG A 107 -1.68 3.51 -1.28
N ALA A 108 -0.53 3.33 -1.92
CA ALA A 108 -0.08 2.04 -2.42
C ALA A 108 0.98 1.47 -1.47
N TYR A 109 0.64 0.39 -0.77
CA TYR A 109 1.56 -0.32 0.10
C TYR A 109 2.21 -1.45 -0.69
N TRP A 110 3.47 -1.28 -1.08
CA TRP A 110 4.33 -2.31 -1.68
C TRP A 110 5.80 -1.97 -1.40
N GLU A 111 6.69 -2.95 -1.60
CA GLU A 111 8.10 -2.82 -1.21
C GLU A 111 9.02 -2.43 -2.39
N LEU A 112 9.40 -1.15 -2.48
CA LEU A 112 10.35 -0.67 -3.50
C LEU A 112 11.66 -1.46 -3.58
N PRO A 113 12.32 -1.82 -2.45
CA PRO A 113 13.54 -2.63 -2.51
C PRO A 113 13.31 -4.03 -3.10
N ALA A 114 12.14 -4.64 -2.86
CA ALA A 114 11.83 -5.97 -3.38
C ALA A 114 11.59 -5.92 -4.90
N MET A 115 10.86 -4.90 -5.38
CA MET A 115 10.69 -4.65 -6.80
C MET A 115 12.04 -4.42 -7.50
N MET A 116 12.91 -3.58 -6.93
CA MET A 116 14.24 -3.33 -7.49
C MET A 116 15.11 -4.59 -7.53
N LEU A 117 15.02 -5.46 -6.53
CA LEU A 117 15.71 -6.75 -6.54
C LEU A 117 15.18 -7.66 -7.65
N GLN A 118 13.86 -7.74 -7.84
CA GLN A 118 13.25 -8.50 -8.93
C GLN A 118 13.73 -7.96 -10.29
N PHE A 119 13.75 -6.64 -10.44
CA PHE A 119 14.20 -5.96 -11.64
C PHE A 119 15.67 -6.28 -11.96
N LEU A 120 16.57 -6.14 -10.99
CA LEU A 120 18.01 -6.43 -11.16
C LEU A 120 18.29 -7.92 -11.45
N LYS A 121 17.48 -8.83 -10.90
CA LYS A 121 17.58 -10.28 -11.18
C LYS A 121 17.32 -10.65 -12.64
N THR A 122 16.72 -9.76 -13.43
CA THR A 122 16.56 -9.97 -14.89
C THR A 122 17.84 -9.72 -15.70
N GLY A 123 18.91 -9.26 -15.05
CA GLY A 123 20.24 -9.12 -15.63
C GLY A 123 20.29 -8.05 -16.72
N PRO A 124 21.04 -8.26 -17.83
CA PRO A 124 21.17 -7.27 -18.90
C PRO A 124 19.85 -6.81 -19.52
N ARG A 125 18.78 -7.63 -19.44
CA ARG A 125 17.44 -7.26 -19.92
C ARG A 125 16.84 -6.07 -19.16
N ALA A 126 17.33 -5.79 -17.96
CA ALA A 126 16.92 -4.65 -17.14
C ALA A 126 17.48 -3.30 -17.64
N LEU A 127 18.49 -3.29 -18.52
CA LEU A 127 19.17 -2.06 -18.90
C LEU A 127 18.24 -1.07 -19.61
N THR A 128 17.58 -1.52 -20.70
CA THR A 128 16.69 -0.65 -21.48
C THR A 128 15.51 -0.16 -20.66
N PRO A 129 14.75 -1.02 -19.95
CA PRO A 129 13.68 -0.55 -19.07
C PRO A 129 14.18 0.36 -17.94
N GLY A 130 15.39 0.13 -17.45
CA GLY A 130 16.00 0.92 -16.37
C GLY A 130 16.32 2.34 -16.83
N VAL A 131 16.88 2.48 -18.03
CA VAL A 131 17.11 3.79 -18.67
C VAL A 131 15.79 4.50 -18.93
N ALA A 132 14.76 3.80 -19.40
CA ALA A 132 13.45 4.39 -19.62
C ALA A 132 12.81 4.90 -18.32
N LEU A 133 12.86 4.11 -17.24
CA LEU A 133 12.41 4.53 -15.91
C LEU A 133 13.19 5.74 -15.41
N ALA A 134 14.52 5.73 -15.53
CA ALA A 134 15.36 6.85 -15.10
C ALA A 134 15.05 8.14 -15.89
N LYS A 135 14.85 8.04 -17.21
CA LYS A 135 14.41 9.16 -18.05
C LYS A 135 13.04 9.69 -17.64
N GLY A 136 12.07 8.82 -17.38
CA GLY A 136 10.73 9.22 -16.94
C GLY A 136 10.71 9.86 -15.56
N LEU A 137 11.54 9.37 -14.63
CA LEU A 137 11.73 9.98 -13.32
C LEU A 137 12.33 11.39 -13.48
N LEU A 138 13.46 11.54 -14.17
CA LEU A 138 14.12 12.84 -14.31
C LEU A 138 13.32 13.83 -15.14
N GLY A 139 12.71 13.39 -16.24
CA GLY A 139 11.97 14.24 -17.17
C GLY A 139 10.64 14.73 -16.62
N ASN A 140 9.84 13.84 -16.02
CA ASN A 140 8.49 14.20 -15.57
C ASN A 140 8.47 14.61 -14.08
N GLN A 141 9.28 13.98 -13.22
CA GLN A 141 9.29 14.26 -11.77
C GLN A 141 10.32 15.31 -11.38
N GLY A 142 11.32 15.55 -12.23
CA GLY A 142 12.49 16.36 -11.90
C GLY A 142 13.37 15.74 -10.80
N PRO A 143 14.49 16.40 -10.45
CA PRO A 143 15.40 15.88 -9.43
C PRO A 143 14.76 15.71 -8.05
N ARG A 144 13.91 16.67 -7.66
CA ARG A 144 13.20 16.63 -6.36
C ARG A 144 12.21 15.48 -6.28
N GLY A 145 11.38 15.28 -7.32
CA GLY A 145 10.43 14.17 -7.34
C GLY A 145 11.12 12.81 -7.44
N THR A 146 12.24 12.72 -8.16
CA THR A 146 13.08 11.50 -8.21
C THR A 146 13.62 11.15 -6.83
N PHE A 147 14.19 12.13 -6.11
CA PHE A 147 14.64 11.92 -4.73
C PHE A 147 13.47 11.55 -3.81
N GLY A 148 12.31 12.19 -4.00
CA GLY A 148 11.08 11.88 -3.29
C GLY A 148 10.63 10.43 -3.47
N PHE A 149 10.71 9.88 -4.68
CA PHE A 149 10.44 8.46 -4.94
C PHE A 149 11.44 7.55 -4.22
N MET A 150 12.73 7.90 -4.21
CA MET A 150 13.77 7.14 -3.50
C MET A 150 13.56 7.10 -1.97
N THR A 151 12.81 8.04 -1.38
CA THR A 151 12.47 7.95 0.05
C THR A 151 11.62 6.73 0.39
N GLY A 152 10.95 6.12 -0.59
CA GLY A 152 10.24 4.83 -0.44
C GLY A 152 11.15 3.64 -0.10
N PHE A 153 12.48 3.75 -0.27
CA PHE A 153 13.42 2.77 0.27
C PHE A 153 13.46 2.78 1.79
N ARG A 154 13.17 3.92 2.42
CA ARG A 154 13.11 4.06 3.87
C ARG A 154 11.73 3.60 4.34
N ARG A 155 11.68 2.39 4.91
CA ARG A 155 10.43 1.71 5.27
C ARG A 155 10.54 0.85 6.53
N ALA A 156 9.40 0.37 7.01
CA ALA A 156 9.32 -0.73 7.94
C ALA A 156 10.01 -1.99 7.35
N GLY A 157 11.23 -2.26 7.81
CA GLY A 157 12.05 -3.39 7.35
C GLY A 157 11.73 -4.73 8.05
N ALA A 158 12.59 -5.73 7.85
CA ALA A 158 12.41 -7.09 8.35
C ALA A 158 12.15 -7.17 9.87
N ARG A 159 12.85 -6.36 10.67
CA ARG A 159 12.62 -6.29 12.13
C ARG A 159 11.18 -5.91 12.49
N HIS A 160 10.61 -4.93 11.79
CA HIS A 160 9.23 -4.48 12.03
C HIS A 160 8.22 -5.51 11.54
N LYS A 161 8.50 -6.16 10.39
CA LYS A 161 7.67 -7.26 9.90
C LYS A 161 7.65 -8.42 10.90
N ASN A 162 8.81 -8.84 11.42
CA ASN A 162 8.89 -9.88 12.45
C ASN A 162 8.15 -9.50 13.75
N LEU A 163 8.19 -8.22 14.15
CA LEU A 163 7.41 -7.73 15.29
C LEU A 163 5.91 -7.92 15.05
N VAL A 164 5.43 -7.53 13.86
CA VAL A 164 4.00 -7.64 13.50
C VAL A 164 3.58 -9.09 13.29
N GLU A 165 4.43 -9.94 12.73
CA GLU A 165 4.16 -11.38 12.67
C GLU A 165 4.05 -11.99 14.07
N ASN A 166 4.96 -11.66 14.98
CA ASN A 166 4.89 -12.16 16.36
C ASN A 166 3.63 -11.68 17.07
N PHE A 167 3.24 -10.42 16.84
CA PHE A 167 1.96 -9.89 17.30
C PHE A 167 0.77 -10.69 16.73
N LEU A 168 0.73 -10.95 15.42
CA LEU A 168 -0.33 -11.75 14.79
C LEU A 168 -0.36 -13.18 15.32
N ARG A 169 0.79 -13.82 15.57
CA ARG A 169 0.86 -15.14 16.23
C ARG A 169 0.24 -15.11 17.62
N ALA A 170 0.59 -14.09 18.42
CA ALA A 170 0.06 -13.92 19.77
C ALA A 170 -1.46 -13.71 19.75
N VAL A 171 -1.95 -12.87 18.83
CA VAL A 171 -3.38 -12.66 18.63
C VAL A 171 -4.09 -13.95 18.24
N GLY A 172 -3.56 -14.68 17.25
CA GLY A 172 -4.16 -15.94 16.78
C GLY A 172 -4.18 -17.03 17.84
N GLY A 173 -3.23 -17.02 18.77
CA GLY A 173 -3.18 -17.92 19.93
C GLY A 173 -3.93 -17.43 21.17
N GLY A 174 -4.51 -16.21 21.15
CA GLY A 174 -5.17 -15.60 22.30
C GLY A 174 -4.24 -15.19 23.46
N ASP A 175 -2.94 -15.04 23.21
CA ASP A 175 -1.95 -14.64 24.22
C ASP A 175 -2.01 -13.13 24.46
N THR A 176 -2.95 -12.73 25.32
CA THR A 176 -3.22 -11.32 25.66
C THR A 176 -1.98 -10.60 26.18
N ASP A 177 -1.16 -11.27 27.01
CA ASP A 177 0.05 -10.66 27.58
C ASP A 177 1.11 -10.41 26.51
N ALA A 178 1.31 -11.34 25.57
CA ALA A 178 2.23 -11.13 24.46
C ALA A 178 1.76 -10.02 23.52
N VAL A 179 0.44 -9.93 23.27
CA VAL A 179 -0.17 -8.83 22.51
C VAL A 179 0.12 -7.49 23.18
N LEU A 180 -0.16 -7.36 24.48
CA LEU A 180 0.10 -6.12 25.24
C LEU A 180 1.58 -5.75 25.27
N ARG A 181 2.50 -6.71 25.37
CA ARG A 181 3.96 -6.45 25.32
C ARG A 181 4.42 -5.93 23.97
N ALA A 182 3.78 -6.34 22.88
CA ALA A 182 4.10 -5.91 21.53
C ALA A 182 3.54 -4.52 21.20
N LEU A 183 2.51 -4.06 21.92
CA LEU A 183 1.91 -2.74 21.75
C LEU A 183 2.61 -1.66 22.59
N SER A 184 2.62 -0.43 22.09
CA SER A 184 2.93 0.73 22.93
C SER A 184 1.80 0.95 23.96
N PRO A 185 2.06 1.50 25.15
CA PRO A 185 1.06 1.59 26.22
C PRO A 185 -0.23 2.35 25.85
N SER A 186 -0.17 3.21 24.83
CA SER A 186 -1.30 4.02 24.35
C SER A 186 -1.60 3.76 22.88
N ALA A 187 -1.21 2.60 22.35
CA ALA A 187 -1.45 2.26 20.96
C ALA A 187 -2.96 2.14 20.71
N PRO A 188 -3.57 3.01 19.87
CA PRO A 188 -4.96 2.82 19.50
C PRO A 188 -5.10 1.54 18.67
N ILE A 189 -6.16 0.80 18.95
CA ILE A 189 -6.61 -0.34 18.17
C ILE A 189 -8.01 0.02 17.67
N THR A 190 -8.27 -0.18 16.38
CA THR A 190 -9.55 0.16 15.79
C THR A 190 -10.02 -0.87 14.78
N LEU A 191 -11.34 -1.03 14.70
CA LEU A 191 -12.05 -1.63 13.59
C LEU A 191 -12.30 -0.54 12.53
N GLY A 192 -11.86 -0.79 11.31
CA GLY A 192 -11.81 0.21 10.26
C GLY A 192 -10.91 1.38 10.63
N GLU A 193 -11.43 2.60 10.46
CA GLU A 193 -10.67 3.82 10.71
C GLU A 193 -10.77 4.37 12.13
N HIS A 194 -11.93 4.20 12.77
CA HIS A 194 -12.30 5.05 13.90
C HIS A 194 -13.01 4.32 15.03
N ASP A 195 -13.50 3.10 14.81
CA ASP A 195 -14.25 2.37 15.83
C ASP A 195 -13.25 1.71 16.80
N PRO A 196 -13.11 2.18 18.04
CA PRO A 196 -12.10 1.67 18.96
C PRO A 196 -12.37 0.21 19.30
N LEU A 197 -11.31 -0.59 19.35
CA LEU A 197 -11.34 -1.94 19.88
C LEU A 197 -10.41 -2.02 21.09
N ASP A 198 -10.76 -2.83 22.08
CA ASP A 198 -9.80 -3.31 23.05
C ASP A 198 -9.02 -4.53 22.52
N VAL A 199 -8.03 -4.99 23.31
CA VAL A 199 -7.19 -6.13 22.92
C VAL A 199 -7.99 -7.43 22.86
N THR A 200 -8.94 -7.64 23.76
CA THR A 200 -9.77 -8.84 23.82
C THR A 200 -10.71 -8.90 22.62
N GLU A 201 -11.33 -7.78 22.26
CA GLU A 201 -12.16 -7.63 21.07
C GLU A 201 -11.35 -7.86 19.80
N LEU A 202 -10.14 -7.30 19.70
CA LEU A 202 -9.26 -7.58 18.56
C LEU A 202 -8.93 -9.07 18.46
N ILE A 203 -8.58 -9.72 19.58
CA ILE A 203 -8.28 -11.15 19.62
C ILE A 203 -9.47 -11.96 19.15
N GLU A 204 -10.69 -11.58 19.54
CA GLU A 204 -11.89 -12.25 19.06
C GLU A 204 -12.06 -12.07 17.55
N GLN A 205 -12.01 -10.84 17.05
CA GLN A 205 -12.19 -10.51 15.63
C GLN A 205 -11.21 -11.27 14.72
N ILE A 206 -9.97 -11.45 15.16
CA ILE A 206 -8.94 -12.14 14.38
C ILE A 206 -8.39 -13.40 15.08
N ARG A 207 -9.28 -14.12 15.78
CA ARG A 207 -8.98 -15.42 16.37
C ARG A 207 -8.52 -16.43 15.30
N GLY A 208 -7.53 -17.25 15.65
CA GLY A 208 -6.99 -18.24 14.71
C GLY A 208 -6.23 -17.63 13.53
N THR A 209 -5.81 -16.36 13.63
CA THR A 209 -5.28 -15.64 12.47
C THR A 209 -4.07 -16.30 11.83
N ARG A 210 -4.09 -16.32 10.50
CA ARG A 210 -2.95 -16.55 9.60
C ARG A 210 -2.84 -15.35 8.67
N TRP A 211 -1.70 -15.19 8.02
CA TRP A 211 -1.51 -14.13 7.02
C TRP A 211 -0.95 -14.70 5.73
N THR A 212 -1.40 -14.15 4.60
CA THR A 212 -0.96 -14.54 3.26
C THR A 212 0.07 -13.57 2.70
N LYS A 213 0.05 -12.31 3.16
CA LYS A 213 0.89 -11.22 2.66
C LYS A 213 1.27 -10.29 3.80
N ILE A 214 2.54 -9.88 3.84
CA ILE A 214 3.04 -8.88 4.79
C ILE A 214 3.98 -7.91 4.07
N ILE A 215 3.64 -6.62 4.11
CA ILE A 215 4.30 -5.55 3.35
C ILE A 215 4.71 -4.45 4.32
N GLY A 216 6.00 -4.08 4.30
CA GLY A 216 6.45 -2.86 4.95
C GLY A 216 6.52 -1.69 3.98
N ALA A 217 5.81 -0.59 4.24
CA ALA A 217 5.87 0.63 3.44
C ALA A 217 5.77 1.85 4.37
N GLY A 218 6.65 2.84 4.20
CA GLY A 218 6.78 3.96 5.13
C GLY A 218 6.97 3.47 6.58
N SER A 219 6.20 4.04 7.52
CA SER A 219 6.16 3.60 8.93
C SER A 219 5.06 2.58 9.21
N THR A 220 4.58 1.86 8.19
CA THR A 220 3.46 0.92 8.31
C THR A 220 3.86 -0.47 7.84
N VAL A 221 3.42 -1.48 8.57
CA VAL A 221 3.35 -2.86 8.11
C VAL A 221 1.90 -3.18 7.82
N ALA A 222 1.57 -3.49 6.57
CA ALA A 222 0.26 -3.94 6.16
C ALA A 222 0.26 -5.46 6.01
N ALA A 223 -0.76 -6.14 6.51
CA ALA A 223 -0.90 -7.58 6.46
C ALA A 223 -2.28 -7.97 5.95
N SER A 224 -2.32 -8.89 4.99
CA SER A 224 -3.55 -9.57 4.58
C SER A 224 -3.73 -10.78 5.48
N VAL A 225 -4.81 -10.79 6.25
CA VAL A 225 -5.07 -11.79 7.28
C VAL A 225 -6.28 -12.63 6.91
N THR A 226 -6.24 -13.89 7.34
CA THR A 226 -7.39 -14.79 7.41
C THR A 226 -7.56 -15.19 8.87
N SER A 227 -8.80 -15.30 9.33
CA SER A 227 -9.18 -15.69 10.69
C SER A 227 -10.42 -16.58 10.63
N ASP A 228 -10.85 -17.05 11.79
CA ASP A 228 -12.10 -17.80 11.93
C ASP A 228 -13.33 -16.96 11.53
N HIS A 229 -13.22 -15.63 11.62
CA HIS A 229 -14.25 -14.66 11.24
C HIS A 229 -14.15 -14.18 9.78
N GLY A 230 -13.18 -14.69 9.01
CA GLY A 230 -13.05 -14.40 7.58
C GLY A 230 -11.73 -13.73 7.21
N ARG A 231 -11.72 -13.01 6.09
CA ARG A 231 -10.53 -12.32 5.58
C ARG A 231 -10.54 -10.87 6.03
N GLY A 232 -9.37 -10.26 6.10
CA GLY A 232 -9.25 -8.83 6.36
C GLY A 232 -7.86 -8.28 6.08
N ILE A 233 -7.71 -6.97 6.29
CA ILE A 233 -6.43 -6.26 6.14
C ILE A 233 -6.12 -5.55 7.46
N LEU A 234 -4.94 -5.81 8.01
CA LEU A 234 -4.44 -5.14 9.21
C LEU A 234 -3.31 -4.19 8.86
N PHE A 235 -3.36 -2.96 9.37
CA PHE A 235 -2.25 -2.01 9.34
C PHE A 235 -1.70 -1.83 10.74
N ALA A 236 -0.40 -2.08 10.89
CA ALA A 236 0.36 -1.80 12.10
C ALA A 236 1.28 -0.60 11.85
N GLU A 237 1.09 0.48 12.58
CA GLU A 237 2.04 1.59 12.58
C GLU A 237 3.20 1.28 13.51
N VAL A 238 4.42 1.42 13.02
CA VAL A 238 5.64 1.07 13.74
C VAL A 238 6.56 2.29 13.84
N PRO A 239 7.27 2.47 14.97
CA PRO A 239 8.21 3.56 15.11
C PRO A 239 9.44 3.32 14.25
N TRP A 240 10.12 4.41 13.84
CA TRP A 240 11.43 4.30 13.17
C TRP A 240 12.50 3.64 14.06
N ARG A 241 12.41 3.87 15.37
CA ARG A 241 13.27 3.28 16.40
C ARG A 241 12.37 2.74 17.50
N GLY A 242 12.49 1.46 17.81
CA GLY A 242 11.68 0.82 18.84
C GLY A 242 11.41 -0.63 18.52
N HIS A 243 10.62 -1.26 19.39
CA HIS A 243 10.23 -2.66 19.26
C HIS A 243 8.76 -2.88 19.65
N ARG A 244 7.96 -1.81 19.61
CA ARG A 244 6.53 -1.84 19.93
C ARG A 244 5.73 -1.19 18.82
N ILE A 245 4.51 -1.68 18.61
CA ILE A 245 3.56 -1.18 17.62
C ILE A 245 2.85 0.04 18.19
N ASN A 246 2.77 1.11 17.42
CA ASN A 246 2.21 2.38 17.84
C ASN A 246 0.71 2.48 17.60
N ALA A 247 0.16 1.75 16.62
CA ALA A 247 -1.27 1.71 16.34
C ALA A 247 -1.62 0.46 15.52
N ILE A 248 -2.85 -0.01 15.68
CA ILE A 248 -3.46 -1.09 14.89
C ILE A 248 -4.77 -0.58 14.27
N ARG A 249 -4.94 -0.82 12.98
CA ARG A 249 -6.23 -0.67 12.28
C ARG A 249 -6.55 -1.98 11.58
N TYR A 250 -7.69 -2.58 11.89
CA TYR A 250 -8.13 -3.83 11.27
C TYR A 250 -9.40 -3.62 10.44
N PHE A 251 -9.36 -4.03 9.17
CA PHE A 251 -10.47 -3.95 8.24
C PHE A 251 -10.95 -5.37 7.92
N PRO A 252 -12.08 -5.83 8.47
CA PRO A 252 -12.71 -7.09 8.06
C PRO A 252 -13.35 -6.93 6.68
N ALA A 253 -13.42 -8.03 5.92
CA ALA A 253 -14.08 -8.11 4.61
C ALA A 253 -15.60 -8.19 4.71
#